data_AF-A0A9P5QS93-F1
#
_entry.id   AF-A0A9P5QS93-F1
#
_cell.length_a   1.000
_cell.length_b   1.000
_cell.length_c   1.000
_cell.angle_alpha   90.00
_cell.angle_beta   90.00
_cell.angle_gamma   90.00
#
_symmetry.space_group_name_H-M   'P 1'
#
loop_
_entity.id
_entity.type
_entity.pdbx_description
1 polymer ?
#
loop_
_entity_poly.entity_id
_entity_poly.type
_entity_poly.pdbx_seq_one_letter_code
_entity_poly.pdbx_strand_id
1 'polypeptide(L)'
;EGTPRQQEDPFGAAEDVKSAVTFLFLQEQVDPKRIGILGICAGGGYALFGASADHRIKAVATISGVDLGAFIRSIPKPTLDSILNDAGDARIQFANPDKSTVPPCGAAIESIYDSFAQSEHILPRPVLLIAGSKADTLPYNQKAVELAKEPKRLYVVDGSTHIDLYDRHAPQTYPKLSEFSSGCCKNLSIIQVMHAHPLSTVVTAATPCTVLKSARGRIKTIQT
;
A
#
# COMPACT_ATOMS: atom_id res chain seq x y z
N GLU A 1 14.21 -11.08 -3.75
CA GLU A 1 15.50 -10.41 -4.05
C GLU A 1 15.53 -9.88 -5.49
N GLY A 2 15.45 -8.56 -5.64
CA GLY A 2 15.55 -7.84 -6.91
C GLY A 2 16.57 -6.69 -6.81
N THR A 3 17.10 -6.26 -7.96
CA THR A 3 18.10 -5.18 -8.07
C THR A 3 17.55 -4.02 -8.90
N PRO A 4 17.86 -2.74 -8.58
CA PRO A 4 18.70 -2.26 -7.47
C PRO A 4 17.98 -2.28 -6.12
N ARG A 5 18.69 -2.49 -5.00
CA ARG A 5 18.11 -2.47 -3.64
C ARG A 5 17.81 -1.04 -3.19
N GLN A 6 16.92 -0.86 -2.19
CA GLN A 6 16.55 0.44 -1.58
C GLN A 6 16.01 1.53 -2.53
N GLN A 7 15.45 1.14 -3.68
CA GLN A 7 14.68 2.03 -4.53
C GLN A 7 13.20 1.89 -4.17
N GLU A 8 12.61 2.98 -3.68
CA GLU A 8 11.16 3.12 -3.49
C GLU A 8 10.56 3.71 -4.77
N ASP A 9 9.61 3.00 -5.37
CA ASP A 9 8.87 3.44 -6.54
C ASP A 9 7.37 3.14 -6.29
N PRO A 10 6.57 4.17 -5.96
CA PRO A 10 5.16 3.99 -5.63
C PRO A 10 4.33 3.52 -6.84
N PHE A 11 4.72 3.87 -8.07
CA PHE A 11 4.05 3.36 -9.28
C PHE A 11 4.38 1.89 -9.51
N GLY A 12 5.64 1.51 -9.33
CA GLY A 12 6.08 0.11 -9.34
C GLY A 12 5.35 -0.73 -8.29
N ALA A 13 5.17 -0.21 -7.08
CA ALA A 13 4.40 -0.87 -6.03
C ALA A 13 2.93 -1.08 -6.41
N ALA A 14 2.30 -0.12 -7.10
CA ALA A 14 0.95 -0.28 -7.62
C ALA A 14 0.86 -1.31 -8.76
N GLU A 15 1.88 -1.41 -9.62
CA GLU A 15 1.96 -2.50 -10.61
C GLU A 15 2.16 -3.88 -9.96
N ASP A 16 2.93 -3.95 -8.87
CA ASP A 16 3.12 -5.18 -8.10
C ASP A 16 1.81 -5.68 -7.50
N VAL A 17 0.96 -4.78 -7.04
CA VAL A 17 -0.42 -5.08 -6.62
C VAL A 17 -1.20 -5.73 -7.76
N LYS A 18 -1.23 -5.11 -8.95
CA LYS A 18 -1.97 -5.63 -10.10
C LYS A 18 -1.42 -6.96 -10.62
N SER A 19 -0.10 -7.14 -10.50
CA SER A 19 0.57 -8.41 -10.81
C SER A 19 0.16 -9.51 -9.82
N ALA A 20 0.11 -9.19 -8.53
CA ALA A 20 -0.37 -10.12 -7.50
C ALA A 20 -1.84 -10.52 -7.71
N VAL A 21 -2.70 -9.58 -8.10
CA VAL A 21 -4.09 -9.86 -8.50
C VAL A 21 -4.14 -10.82 -9.68
N THR A 22 -3.33 -10.58 -10.72
CA THR A 22 -3.25 -11.44 -11.92
C THR A 22 -2.86 -12.86 -11.57
N PHE A 23 -1.89 -13.04 -10.69
CA PHE A 23 -1.47 -14.37 -10.24
C PHE A 23 -2.54 -15.08 -9.41
N LEU A 24 -3.17 -14.37 -8.46
CA LEU A 24 -4.26 -14.93 -7.67
C LEU A 24 -5.42 -15.39 -8.55
N PHE A 25 -5.69 -14.67 -9.65
CA PHE A 25 -6.69 -15.04 -10.65
C PHE A 25 -6.46 -16.41 -11.29
N LEU A 26 -5.23 -16.91 -11.28
CA LEU A 26 -4.84 -18.19 -11.89
C LEU A 26 -4.80 -19.35 -10.88
N GLN A 27 -5.00 -19.10 -9.58
CA GLN A 27 -4.95 -20.14 -8.57
C GLN A 27 -6.31 -20.83 -8.46
N GLU A 28 -6.35 -22.16 -8.58
CA GLU A 28 -7.60 -22.95 -8.55
C GLU A 28 -8.39 -22.76 -7.24
N GLN A 29 -7.68 -22.52 -6.14
CA GLN A 29 -8.24 -22.29 -4.80
C GLN A 29 -8.74 -20.85 -4.56
N VAL A 30 -8.63 -19.94 -5.54
CA VAL A 30 -9.05 -18.54 -5.43
C VAL A 30 -10.32 -18.32 -6.25
N ASP A 31 -11.35 -17.70 -5.63
CA ASP A 31 -12.48 -17.17 -6.39
C ASP A 31 -12.09 -15.82 -7.03
N PRO A 32 -11.94 -15.73 -8.36
CA PRO A 32 -11.55 -14.49 -9.05
C PRO A 32 -12.54 -13.34 -8.86
N LYS A 33 -13.78 -13.64 -8.40
CA LYS A 33 -14.78 -12.62 -8.07
C LYS A 33 -14.64 -12.10 -6.63
N ARG A 34 -13.67 -12.59 -5.85
CA ARG A 34 -13.49 -12.27 -4.42
C ARG A 34 -12.03 -12.03 -4.07
N ILE A 35 -11.39 -11.12 -4.79
CA ILE A 35 -10.04 -10.66 -4.50
C ILE A 35 -10.11 -9.27 -3.89
N GLY A 36 -9.46 -9.09 -2.74
CA GLY A 36 -9.38 -7.81 -2.04
C GLY A 36 -7.94 -7.47 -1.67
N ILE A 37 -7.75 -6.24 -1.22
CA ILE A 37 -6.43 -5.71 -0.87
C ILE A 37 -6.46 -5.08 0.52
N LEU A 38 -5.41 -5.34 1.30
CA LEU A 38 -5.14 -4.76 2.60
C LEU A 38 -3.84 -3.97 2.52
N GLY A 39 -3.88 -2.66 2.67
CA GLY A 39 -2.69 -1.82 2.69
C GLY A 39 -2.31 -1.38 4.11
N ILE A 40 -1.06 -1.56 4.51
CA ILE A 40 -0.54 -1.07 5.79
C ILE A 40 0.44 0.06 5.53
N CYS A 41 0.34 1.17 6.27
CA CYS A 41 1.20 2.34 6.10
C CYS A 41 1.11 2.93 4.68
N ALA A 42 2.25 3.23 4.06
CA ALA A 42 2.38 3.57 2.65
C ALA A 42 1.72 2.53 1.71
N GLY A 43 1.68 1.26 2.13
CA GLY A 43 0.92 0.22 1.43
C GLY A 43 -0.58 0.52 1.33
N GLY A 44 -1.14 1.34 2.24
CA GLY A 44 -2.49 1.88 2.14
C GLY A 44 -2.68 2.79 0.93
N GLY A 45 -1.73 3.69 0.67
CA GLY A 45 -1.73 4.55 -0.51
C GLY A 45 -1.54 3.77 -1.80
N TYR A 46 -0.65 2.76 -1.81
CA TYR A 46 -0.45 1.86 -2.95
C TYR A 46 -1.69 1.01 -3.24
N ALA A 47 -2.37 0.53 -2.20
CA ALA A 47 -3.57 -0.27 -2.34
C ALA A 47 -4.75 0.52 -2.93
N LEU A 48 -4.95 1.76 -2.45
CA LEU A 48 -6.02 2.63 -2.96
C LEU A 48 -5.79 3.02 -4.43
N PHE A 49 -4.56 3.41 -4.77
CA PHE A 49 -4.19 3.74 -6.14
C PHE A 49 -4.24 2.51 -7.08
N GLY A 50 -3.70 1.37 -6.66
CA GLY A 50 -3.79 0.14 -7.45
C GLY A 50 -5.24 -0.30 -7.68
N ALA A 51 -6.10 -0.14 -6.67
CA ALA A 51 -7.52 -0.43 -6.79
C ALA A 51 -8.25 0.54 -7.71
N SER A 52 -7.91 1.83 -7.75
CA SER A 52 -8.57 2.79 -8.65
C SER A 52 -8.37 2.42 -10.13
N ALA A 53 -7.24 1.80 -10.48
CA ALA A 53 -6.91 1.37 -11.83
C ALA A 53 -7.26 -0.10 -12.15
N ASP A 54 -7.51 -0.97 -11.17
CA ASP A 54 -7.80 -2.40 -11.39
C ASP A 54 -9.13 -2.84 -10.76
N HIS A 55 -10.14 -3.01 -11.61
CA HIS A 55 -11.50 -3.38 -11.20
C HIS A 55 -11.65 -4.85 -10.81
N ARG A 56 -10.60 -5.68 -10.94
CA ARG A 56 -10.59 -7.05 -10.41
C ARG A 56 -10.51 -7.06 -8.89
N ILE A 57 -9.93 -6.01 -8.29
CA ILE A 57 -9.92 -5.79 -6.84
C ILE A 57 -11.33 -5.37 -6.42
N LYS A 58 -11.96 -6.14 -5.53
CA LYS A 58 -13.37 -5.99 -5.14
C LYS A 58 -13.60 -5.30 -3.81
N ALA A 59 -12.59 -5.26 -2.95
CA ALA A 59 -12.66 -4.60 -1.66
C ALA A 59 -11.28 -4.07 -1.27
N VAL A 60 -11.24 -2.91 -0.61
CA VAL A 60 -10.02 -2.27 -0.13
C VAL A 60 -10.11 -2.07 1.38
N ALA A 61 -9.10 -2.54 2.10
CA ALA A 61 -8.91 -2.25 3.51
C ALA A 61 -7.56 -1.56 3.74
N THR A 62 -7.46 -0.66 4.72
CA THR A 62 -6.18 -0.11 5.16
C THR A 62 -6.02 -0.15 6.68
N ILE A 63 -4.77 -0.28 7.15
CA ILE A 63 -4.37 -0.04 8.53
C ILE A 63 -3.30 1.05 8.54
N SER A 64 -3.59 2.15 9.21
CA SER A 64 -2.67 3.28 9.36
C SER A 64 -2.20 3.81 8.00
N GLY A 65 -3.11 3.89 7.03
CA GLY A 65 -2.78 4.24 5.64
C GLY A 65 -2.09 5.60 5.51
N VAL A 66 -1.08 5.70 4.66
CA VAL A 66 -0.33 6.92 4.38
C VAL A 66 -0.53 7.31 2.92
N ASP A 67 -0.81 8.60 2.70
CA ASP A 67 -0.62 9.21 1.38
C ASP A 67 0.82 9.72 1.26
N LEU A 68 1.69 8.89 0.67
CA LEU A 68 3.12 9.22 0.56
C LEU A 68 3.37 10.51 -0.22
N GLY A 69 2.60 10.75 -1.28
CA GLY A 69 2.73 11.96 -2.06
C GLY A 69 2.40 13.20 -1.25
N ALA A 70 1.29 13.17 -0.50
CA ALA A 70 0.95 14.26 0.40
C ALA A 70 1.99 14.44 1.52
N PHE A 71 2.53 13.34 2.05
CA PHE A 71 3.61 13.39 3.04
C PHE A 71 4.85 14.08 2.49
N ILE A 72 5.37 13.68 1.33
CA ILE A 72 6.54 14.30 0.71
C ILE A 72 6.28 15.77 0.36
N ARG A 73 5.09 16.10 -0.15
CA ARG A 73 4.71 17.49 -0.45
C ARG A 73 4.46 18.35 0.79
N SER A 74 4.37 17.76 1.99
CA SER A 74 4.30 18.50 3.25
C SER A 74 5.67 18.99 3.74
N ILE A 75 6.76 18.45 3.18
CA ILE A 75 8.12 18.86 3.51
C ILE A 75 8.33 20.33 3.10
N PRO A 76 8.93 21.19 3.95
CA PRO A 76 9.21 22.57 3.60
C PRO A 76 9.98 22.68 2.28
N LYS A 77 9.54 23.60 1.42
CA LYS A 77 10.09 23.73 0.06
C LYS A 77 11.63 23.75 -0.03
N PRO A 78 12.38 24.49 0.81
CA PRO A 78 13.84 24.47 0.74
C PRO A 78 14.44 23.07 0.98
N THR A 79 13.86 22.32 1.90
CA THR A 79 14.26 20.94 2.19
C THR A 79 13.86 20.00 1.05
N LEU A 80 12.65 20.15 0.50
CA LEU A 80 12.20 19.37 -0.64
C LEU A 80 13.08 19.62 -1.88
N ASP A 81 13.40 20.87 -2.18
CA ASP A 81 14.28 21.24 -3.30
C ASP A 81 15.68 20.60 -3.14
N SER A 82 16.21 20.58 -1.90
CA SER A 82 17.46 19.86 -1.60
C SER A 82 17.36 18.36 -1.88
N ILE A 83 16.30 17.71 -1.39
CA ILE A 83 16.06 16.28 -1.61
C ILE A 83 15.93 15.96 -3.11
N LEU A 84 15.25 16.82 -3.88
CA LEU A 84 15.09 16.65 -5.32
C LEU A 84 16.41 16.83 -6.08
N ASN A 85 17.25 17.77 -5.67
CA ASN A 85 18.60 17.96 -6.22
C ASN A 85 19.49 16.75 -5.91
N ASP A 86 19.51 16.30 -4.65
CA ASP A 86 20.25 15.09 -4.21
C ASP A 86 19.79 13.84 -4.97
N ALA A 87 18.48 13.72 -5.24
CA ALA A 87 17.93 12.66 -6.08
C ALA A 87 18.38 12.74 -7.55
N GLY A 88 18.63 13.95 -8.06
CA GLY A 88 19.25 14.19 -9.37
C GLY A 88 20.69 13.71 -9.43
N ASP A 89 21.48 14.11 -8.45
CA ASP A 89 22.88 13.71 -8.34
C ASP A 89 23.03 12.20 -8.15
N ALA A 90 22.18 11.57 -7.33
CA ALA A 90 22.15 10.13 -7.14
C ALA A 90 21.87 9.36 -8.44
N ARG A 91 21.01 9.89 -9.33
CA ARG A 91 20.75 9.27 -10.65
C ARG A 91 21.98 9.29 -11.55
N ILE A 92 22.73 10.39 -11.55
CA ILE A 92 23.97 10.54 -12.32
C ILE A 92 25.04 9.58 -11.77
N GLN A 93 25.15 9.47 -10.44
CA GLN A 93 26.06 8.53 -9.78
C GLN A 93 25.72 7.09 -10.13
N PHE A 94 24.46 6.68 -10.00
CA PHE A 94 24.01 5.32 -10.33
C PHE A 94 24.25 4.94 -11.80
N ALA A 95 24.17 5.90 -12.73
CA ALA A 95 24.47 5.68 -14.14
C ALA A 95 25.98 5.50 -14.42
N ASN A 96 26.85 5.85 -13.47
CA ASN A 96 28.29 5.71 -13.59
C ASN A 96 28.76 4.40 -12.91
N PRO A 97 29.22 3.39 -13.67
CA PRO A 97 29.61 2.09 -13.13
C PRO A 97 30.77 2.15 -12.11
N ASP A 98 31.55 3.23 -12.11
CA ASP A 98 32.70 3.41 -11.21
C ASP A 98 32.34 4.19 -9.92
N LYS A 99 31.13 4.77 -9.83
CA LYS A 99 30.72 5.64 -8.71
C LYS A 99 29.43 5.15 -8.06
N SER A 100 29.59 4.24 -7.09
CA SER A 100 28.64 3.95 -6.01
C SER A 100 27.37 3.17 -6.37
N THR A 101 26.95 2.32 -5.43
CA THR A 101 25.71 1.53 -5.46
C THR A 101 24.52 2.26 -4.82
N VAL A 102 24.58 3.58 -4.67
CA VAL A 102 23.49 4.37 -4.07
C VAL A 102 22.32 4.36 -5.06
N PRO A 103 21.20 3.71 -4.72
CA PRO A 103 20.03 3.71 -5.58
C PRO A 103 19.48 5.15 -5.66
N PRO A 104 18.87 5.53 -6.80
CA PRO A 104 18.19 6.82 -6.91
C PRO A 104 17.22 7.02 -5.74
N CYS A 105 17.29 8.18 -5.08
CA CYS A 105 16.39 8.52 -3.99
C CYS A 105 14.93 8.50 -4.49
N GLY A 106 14.07 7.69 -3.85
CA GLY A 106 12.66 7.50 -4.22
C GLY A 106 11.80 8.76 -4.07
N ALA A 107 12.24 9.71 -3.23
CA ALA A 107 11.50 10.93 -2.90
C ALA A 107 11.10 11.77 -4.13
N ALA A 108 11.90 11.75 -5.21
CA ALA A 108 11.54 12.44 -6.45
C ALA A 108 10.28 11.84 -7.11
N ILE A 109 10.19 10.52 -7.17
CA ILE A 109 9.02 9.81 -7.74
C ILE A 109 7.83 9.88 -6.77
N GLU A 110 8.08 9.78 -5.47
CA GLU A 110 7.04 9.93 -4.44
C GLU A 110 6.41 11.32 -4.46
N SER A 111 7.18 12.38 -4.71
CA SER A 111 6.69 13.77 -4.72
C SER A 111 5.60 14.03 -5.78
N ILE A 112 5.61 13.26 -6.87
CA ILE A 112 4.64 13.34 -7.97
C ILE A 112 3.53 12.28 -7.88
N TYR A 113 3.61 11.38 -6.90
CA TYR A 113 2.61 10.36 -6.68
C TYR A 113 1.38 10.94 -5.96
N ASP A 114 0.18 10.51 -6.31
CA ASP A 114 -1.04 10.85 -5.59
C ASP A 114 -1.80 9.58 -5.26
N SER A 115 -1.74 9.19 -3.99
CA SER A 115 -2.34 7.95 -3.49
C SER A 115 -3.86 7.89 -3.68
N PHE A 116 -4.51 9.04 -3.78
CA PHE A 116 -5.95 9.16 -3.92
C PHE A 116 -6.36 9.62 -5.32
N ALA A 117 -5.43 9.69 -6.27
CA ALA A 117 -5.78 9.93 -7.65
C ALA A 117 -6.84 8.90 -8.09
N GLN A 118 -7.95 9.42 -8.63
CA GLN A 118 -9.07 8.62 -9.08
C GLN A 118 -9.79 7.83 -7.96
N SER A 119 -9.72 8.25 -6.70
CA SER A 119 -10.45 7.60 -5.61
C SER A 119 -11.97 7.57 -5.84
N GLU A 120 -12.51 8.51 -6.61
CA GLU A 120 -13.90 8.52 -7.07
C GLU A 120 -14.27 7.39 -8.07
N HIS A 121 -13.25 6.75 -8.65
CA HIS A 121 -13.35 5.58 -9.51
C HIS A 121 -13.11 4.26 -8.74
N ILE A 122 -12.91 4.31 -7.42
CA ILE A 122 -12.86 3.10 -6.58
C ILE A 122 -14.23 2.39 -6.52
N LEU A 123 -15.22 2.76 -7.36
CA LEU A 123 -16.62 2.61 -7.02
C LEU A 123 -17.44 1.69 -7.92
N PRO A 124 -18.44 1.00 -7.34
CA PRO A 124 -18.91 1.05 -5.94
C PRO A 124 -18.35 -0.08 -5.06
N ARG A 125 -17.03 -0.13 -4.83
CA ARG A 125 -16.40 -1.20 -4.05
C ARG A 125 -16.32 -0.84 -2.57
N PRO A 126 -16.52 -1.81 -1.67
CA PRO A 126 -16.35 -1.59 -0.24
C PRO A 126 -14.96 -1.09 0.16
N VAL A 127 -14.93 -0.06 0.99
CA VAL A 127 -13.70 0.52 1.57
C VAL A 127 -13.77 0.51 3.10
N LEU A 128 -12.76 -0.04 3.76
CA LEU A 128 -12.54 0.05 5.20
C LEU A 128 -11.19 0.70 5.49
N LEU A 129 -11.18 1.83 6.19
CA LEU A 129 -9.94 2.45 6.67
C LEU A 129 -9.86 2.33 8.19
N ILE A 130 -8.71 1.91 8.71
CA ILE A 130 -8.43 1.82 10.15
C ILE A 130 -7.29 2.78 10.49
N ALA A 131 -7.50 3.67 11.45
CA ALA A 131 -6.49 4.63 11.89
C ALA A 131 -6.53 4.85 13.40
N GLY A 132 -5.41 5.30 14.00
CA GLY A 132 -5.34 5.58 15.43
C GLY A 132 -5.74 7.03 15.72
N SER A 133 -6.41 7.29 16.86
CA SER A 133 -6.83 8.67 17.21
C SER A 133 -5.66 9.63 17.48
N LYS A 134 -4.47 9.08 17.78
CA LYS A 134 -3.21 9.82 17.99
C LYS A 134 -2.22 9.61 16.85
N ALA A 135 -2.63 9.04 15.72
CA ALA A 135 -1.76 8.81 14.59
C ALA A 135 -1.67 10.06 13.71
N ASP A 136 -0.45 10.49 13.37
CA ASP A 136 -0.22 11.55 12.38
C ASP A 136 -0.79 11.20 10.99
N THR A 137 -1.11 9.93 10.77
CA THR A 137 -1.68 9.41 9.53
C THR A 137 -3.22 9.41 9.51
N LEU A 138 -3.88 9.76 10.61
CA LEU A 138 -5.35 9.86 10.67
C LEU A 138 -5.93 10.82 9.61
N PRO A 139 -5.37 12.02 9.36
CA PRO A 139 -5.90 12.94 8.34
C PRO A 139 -5.93 12.33 6.94
N TYR A 140 -4.95 11.50 6.57
CA TYR A 140 -4.95 10.80 5.28
C TYR A 140 -6.13 9.84 5.15
N ASN A 141 -6.45 9.12 6.22
CA ASN A 141 -7.57 8.17 6.22
C ASN A 141 -8.93 8.89 6.24
N GLN A 142 -9.04 10.03 6.93
CA GLN A 142 -10.24 10.87 6.87
C GLN A 142 -10.49 11.37 5.44
N LYS A 143 -9.47 11.92 4.78
CA LYS A 143 -9.54 12.37 3.38
C LYS A 143 -9.93 11.22 2.43
N ALA A 144 -9.33 10.04 2.60
CA ALA A 144 -9.63 8.89 1.76
C ALA A 144 -11.10 8.42 1.91
N VAL A 145 -11.66 8.40 3.12
CA VAL A 145 -13.09 8.09 3.33
C VAL A 145 -13.98 9.19 2.77
N GLU A 146 -13.61 10.46 2.89
CA GLU A 146 -14.39 11.55 2.31
C GLU A 146 -14.54 11.38 0.80
N LEU A 147 -13.44 11.09 0.10
CA LEU A 147 -13.39 10.93 -1.35
C LEU A 147 -14.01 9.63 -1.89
N ALA A 148 -14.10 8.57 -1.08
CA ALA A 148 -14.76 7.34 -1.47
C ALA A 148 -16.30 7.51 -1.53
N LYS A 149 -17.01 6.77 -2.38
CA LYS A 149 -18.47 6.59 -2.31
C LYS A 149 -18.80 5.32 -1.51
N GLU A 150 -20.08 5.11 -1.23
CA GLU A 150 -20.55 3.95 -0.48
C GLU A 150 -20.35 2.61 -1.22
N PRO A 151 -20.17 1.48 -0.50
CA PRO A 151 -20.13 1.39 0.96
C PRO A 151 -18.74 1.69 1.55
N LYS A 152 -18.64 2.63 2.50
CA LYS A 152 -17.36 3.05 3.11
C LYS A 152 -17.42 3.13 4.63
N ARG A 153 -16.31 2.83 5.31
CA ARG A 153 -16.18 2.90 6.77
C ARG A 153 -14.80 3.42 7.19
N LEU A 154 -14.77 4.33 8.16
CA LEU A 154 -13.57 4.71 8.91
C LEU A 154 -13.71 4.19 10.35
N TYR A 155 -12.76 3.39 10.80
CA TYR A 155 -12.67 2.93 12.18
C TYR A 155 -11.48 3.58 12.86
N VAL A 156 -11.75 4.41 13.87
CA VAL A 156 -10.71 5.09 14.65
C VAL A 156 -10.47 4.33 15.94
N VAL A 157 -9.24 3.87 16.15
CA VAL A 157 -8.80 3.18 17.36
C VAL A 157 -8.35 4.21 18.38
N ASP A 158 -9.10 4.34 19.48
CA ASP A 158 -8.79 5.36 20.48
C ASP A 158 -7.44 5.10 21.18
N GLY A 159 -6.76 6.19 21.55
CA GLY A 159 -5.46 6.17 22.21
C GLY A 159 -4.27 5.71 21.36
N SER A 160 -4.49 5.18 20.15
CA SER A 160 -3.45 4.53 19.33
C SER A 160 -2.68 5.51 18.45
N THR A 161 -1.37 5.36 18.39
CA THR A 161 -0.48 6.03 17.42
C THR A 161 -0.33 5.22 16.12
N HIS A 162 0.42 5.74 15.15
CA HIS A 162 0.62 5.10 13.86
C HIS A 162 1.21 3.68 13.96
N ILE A 163 2.28 3.51 14.77
CA ILE A 163 3.02 2.25 14.94
C ILE A 163 2.31 1.29 15.90
N ASP A 164 1.51 1.83 16.84
CA ASP A 164 0.74 1.00 17.78
C ASP A 164 -0.20 0.03 17.06
N LEU A 165 -0.65 0.37 15.84
CA LEU A 165 -1.54 -0.43 15.01
C LEU A 165 -0.85 -1.60 14.29
N TYR A 166 0.48 -1.68 14.29
CA TYR A 166 1.22 -2.72 13.57
C TYR A 166 1.31 -3.98 14.43
N ASP A 167 1.75 -3.82 15.69
CA ASP A 167 2.07 -4.95 16.57
C ASP A 167 1.19 -5.01 17.83
N ARG A 168 0.88 -3.86 18.45
CA ARG A 168 0.22 -3.80 19.78
C ARG A 168 -1.30 -3.91 19.73
N HIS A 169 -1.94 -3.51 18.64
CA HIS A 169 -3.41 -3.42 18.54
C HIS A 169 -4.02 -4.34 17.48
N ALA A 170 -3.26 -5.31 16.98
CA ALA A 170 -3.77 -6.43 16.19
C ALA A 170 -5.11 -7.00 16.73
N PRO A 171 -5.28 -7.24 18.05
CA PRO A 171 -6.54 -7.76 18.59
C PRO A 171 -7.76 -6.85 18.38
N GLN A 172 -7.58 -5.54 18.18
CA GLN A 172 -8.67 -4.58 17.96
C GLN A 172 -8.96 -4.38 16.46
N THR A 173 -7.94 -4.51 15.61
CA THR A 173 -8.08 -4.32 14.15
C THR A 173 -8.55 -5.59 13.44
N TYR A 174 -8.08 -6.77 13.85
CA TYR A 174 -8.44 -8.05 13.22
C TYR A 174 -9.95 -8.34 13.21
N PRO A 175 -10.72 -8.13 14.30
CA PRO A 175 -12.16 -8.34 14.26
C PRO A 175 -12.87 -7.48 13.21
N LYS A 176 -12.40 -6.24 13.00
CA LYS A 176 -12.96 -5.33 12.00
C LYS A 176 -12.62 -5.74 10.58
N LEU A 177 -11.40 -6.21 10.34
CA LEU A 177 -11.01 -6.81 9.06
C LEU A 177 -11.82 -8.08 8.76
N SER A 178 -12.03 -8.92 9.77
CA SER A 178 -12.82 -10.16 9.66
C SER A 178 -14.30 -9.86 9.36
N GLU A 179 -14.89 -8.89 10.05
CA GLU A 179 -16.26 -8.43 9.80
C GLU A 179 -16.40 -7.86 8.38
N PHE A 180 -15.46 -7.01 7.96
CA PHE A 180 -15.45 -6.42 6.62
C PHE A 180 -15.33 -7.49 5.53
N SER A 181 -14.42 -8.44 5.70
CA SER A 181 -14.25 -9.57 4.79
C SER A 181 -15.53 -10.41 4.72
N SER A 182 -16.11 -10.76 5.86
CA SER A 182 -17.31 -11.61 5.93
C SER A 182 -18.56 -10.94 5.37
N GLY A 183 -18.73 -9.63 5.61
CA GLY A 183 -19.89 -8.85 5.18
C GLY A 183 -19.84 -8.45 3.72
N CYS A 184 -18.65 -8.13 3.19
CA CYS A 184 -18.50 -7.70 1.80
C CYS A 184 -18.24 -8.86 0.86
N CYS A 185 -17.44 -9.85 1.26
CA CYS A 185 -16.94 -10.92 0.39
C CYS A 185 -16.55 -12.17 1.21
N LYS A 186 -17.50 -13.08 1.53
CA LYS A 186 -17.15 -14.37 2.18
C LYS A 186 -16.01 -15.06 1.41
N ASN A 187 -14.97 -15.55 2.09
CA ASN A 187 -13.78 -16.17 1.46
C ASN A 187 -12.97 -15.24 0.55
N LEU A 188 -12.82 -13.97 0.93
CA LEU A 188 -11.96 -13.00 0.24
C LEU A 188 -10.49 -13.44 0.30
N SER A 189 -9.83 -13.54 -0.85
CA SER A 189 -8.36 -13.65 -0.91
C SER A 189 -7.75 -12.26 -0.76
N ILE A 190 -6.84 -12.10 0.20
CA ILE A 190 -6.32 -10.77 0.60
C ILE A 190 -4.89 -10.62 0.13
N ILE A 191 -4.63 -9.53 -0.60
CA ILE A 191 -3.28 -9.05 -0.88
C ILE A 191 -2.91 -8.04 0.21
N GLN A 192 -2.01 -8.38 1.12
CA GLN A 192 -1.40 -7.46 2.06
C GLN A 192 -0.24 -6.70 1.42
N VAL A 193 -0.30 -5.38 1.38
CA VAL A 193 0.80 -4.51 0.95
C VAL A 193 1.39 -3.83 2.17
N MET A 194 2.69 -4.06 2.43
CA MET A 194 3.40 -3.40 3.52
C MET A 194 4.67 -2.73 2.98
N HIS A 195 4.88 -1.49 3.38
CA HIS A 195 6.16 -0.84 3.23
C HIS A 195 7.06 -1.23 4.42
N ALA A 196 8.20 -1.85 4.15
CA ALA A 196 9.18 -2.18 5.18
C ALA A 196 10.40 -1.27 5.01
N HIS A 197 10.67 -0.36 5.94
CA HIS A 197 11.97 0.32 5.94
C HIS A 197 13.03 -0.66 6.49
N PRO A 198 14.19 -0.92 5.85
CA PRO A 198 14.78 -0.32 4.64
C PRO A 198 14.68 -1.20 3.36
N LEU A 199 13.67 -2.07 3.28
CA LEU A 199 13.50 -3.09 2.24
C LEU A 199 12.18 -2.87 1.49
N SER A 200 12.27 -2.45 0.22
CA SER A 200 11.26 -2.49 -0.85
C SER A 200 9.87 -3.06 -0.54
N THR A 201 8.81 -2.41 -1.04
CA THR A 201 7.40 -2.83 -0.88
C THR A 201 7.23 -4.36 -0.97
N VAL A 202 6.65 -4.94 0.10
CA VAL A 202 6.33 -6.36 0.15
C VAL A 202 4.84 -6.52 -0.10
N VAL A 203 4.50 -7.13 -1.23
CA VAL A 203 3.13 -7.50 -1.55
C VAL A 203 2.94 -8.97 -1.19
N THR A 204 2.29 -9.24 -0.07
CA THR A 204 2.00 -10.60 0.40
C THR A 204 0.58 -10.98 -0.01
N ALA A 205 0.34 -12.13 -0.62
CA ALA A 205 -1.03 -12.59 -0.89
C ALA A 205 -1.37 -13.80 -0.02
N ALA A 206 -2.46 -13.75 0.71
CA ALA A 206 -2.92 -14.81 1.60
C ALA A 206 -4.24 -15.41 1.10
N THR A 207 -4.26 -16.73 0.99
CA THR A 207 -5.48 -17.56 0.93
C THR A 207 -5.61 -18.31 2.25
N PRO A 208 -6.77 -18.92 2.58
CA PRO A 208 -6.92 -19.71 3.81
C PRO A 208 -5.85 -20.80 4.03
N CYS A 209 -5.08 -21.17 2.99
CA CYS A 209 -4.06 -22.23 3.06
C CYS A 209 -2.68 -21.83 2.51
N THR A 210 -2.41 -20.55 2.14
CA THR A 210 -1.12 -20.18 1.54
C THR A 210 -0.78 -18.71 1.74
N VAL A 211 0.46 -18.40 2.10
CA VAL A 211 1.03 -17.04 2.15
C VAL A 211 2.03 -16.87 0.99
N LEU A 212 1.91 -15.84 0.18
CA LEU A 212 2.75 -15.58 -0.99
C LEU A 212 3.47 -14.25 -0.77
N LYS A 213 4.72 -14.07 -1.22
CA LYS A 213 5.39 -12.76 -1.23
C LYS A 213 5.78 -12.37 -2.65
N SER A 214 5.53 -11.12 -3.00
CA SER A 214 5.86 -10.49 -4.29
C SER A 214 6.70 -9.25 -4.06
N ALA A 215 7.72 -9.09 -4.90
CA ALA A 215 8.55 -7.89 -5.00
C ALA A 215 8.92 -7.70 -6.49
N ARG A 216 8.58 -6.54 -7.07
CA ARG A 216 8.84 -6.14 -8.47
C ARG A 216 8.38 -7.16 -9.51
N GLY A 217 7.10 -7.55 -9.45
CA GLY A 217 6.44 -8.41 -10.43
C GLY A 217 6.82 -9.90 -10.35
N ARG A 218 7.72 -10.31 -9.44
CA ARG A 218 8.06 -11.72 -9.21
C ARG A 218 7.40 -12.23 -7.94
N ILE A 219 6.44 -13.12 -8.13
CA ILE A 219 5.67 -13.74 -7.05
C ILE A 219 6.34 -15.05 -6.66
N LYS A 220 6.69 -15.21 -5.39
CA LYS A 220 7.19 -16.46 -4.82
C LYS A 220 6.17 -17.03 -3.84
N THR A 221 5.86 -18.31 -4.01
CA THR A 221 5.06 -19.07 -3.05
C THR A 221 5.89 -19.33 -1.79
N ILE A 222 5.36 -18.97 -0.62
CA ILE A 222 5.92 -19.37 0.68
C ILE A 222 4.90 -20.35 1.27
N GLN A 223 5.09 -21.65 1.00
CA GLN A 223 4.34 -22.66 1.74
C GLN A 223 4.72 -22.55 3.22
N THR A 224 3.71 -22.39 4.09
CA THR A 224 3.82 -22.56 5.53
C THR A 224 3.95 -24.03 5.88
#